data_AF-A0A950RW97-F1
#
_entry.id   AF-A0A950RW97-F1
#
_cell.length_a   1.000
_cell.length_b   1.000
_cell.length_c   1.000
_cell.angle_alpha   90.00
_cell.angle_beta   90.00
_cell.angle_gamma   90.00
#
_symmetry.space_group_name_H-M   'P 1'
#
loop_
_entity.id
_entity.type
_entity.pdbx_description
1 polymer ?
#
loop_
_entity_poly.entity_id
_entity_poly.type
_entity_poly.pdbx_seq_one_letter_code
_entity_poly.pdbx_strand_id
1 'polypeptide(L)'
;MTGYDMPKQPSIGDLLKNARAAAGLTQEALATRAGVSARVISDLERNVDHAPRASTIELLVAALPLSAQEREQFEIAARGDQREPRQEPARGQTSGPLPLAGRRDERKRLERHVTGDGPPLLVIAGEPGVGKTRLLHEAAAIAATDGLTVLQGTVGAGGAAMRDPVVDAVRRATQRRSAVLLRHELRGCAWLVRVIPELASGPIDPLPSERLPDDQEAELTAAAVVRFLSNIRGPAGVLLTLDNLGLADDASVGLLARLIHSGGDVPLRIVAAYREGDLSQGAGLSPLLGRLAHEQLVTHLTLESLAPNEAADLFDA
;
A
#
# COMPACT_ATOMS: atom_id res chain seq x y z
N MET A 1 21.41 -33.76 -9.49
CA MET A 1 21.22 -34.25 -8.10
C MET A 1 21.98 -33.32 -7.18
N THR A 2 21.27 -32.38 -6.55
CA THR A 2 21.54 -31.76 -5.24
C THR A 2 20.41 -30.76 -5.01
N GLY A 3 19.29 -31.26 -4.46
CA GLY A 3 18.27 -30.41 -3.86
C GLY A 3 18.89 -29.79 -2.62
N TYR A 4 19.10 -28.47 -2.66
CA TYR A 4 19.41 -27.71 -1.46
C TYR A 4 18.08 -27.50 -0.74
N ASP A 5 17.77 -28.39 0.21
CA ASP A 5 16.64 -28.26 1.11
C ASP A 5 16.92 -27.07 2.03
N MET A 6 16.42 -25.90 1.65
CA MET A 6 16.58 -24.67 2.42
C MET A 6 15.91 -24.88 3.78
N PRO A 7 16.58 -24.63 4.91
CA PRO A 7 15.99 -24.84 6.23
C PRO A 7 14.71 -24.00 6.32
N LYS A 8 13.57 -24.66 6.54
CA LYS A 8 12.29 -23.98 6.77
C LYS A 8 12.49 -23.01 7.93
N GLN A 9 12.25 -21.72 7.67
CA GLN A 9 12.33 -20.72 8.71
C GLN A 9 11.33 -21.07 9.83
N PRO A 10 11.72 -20.96 11.10
CA PRO A 10 10.84 -21.28 12.22
C PRO A 10 9.62 -20.36 12.19
N SER A 11 8.43 -20.92 12.37
CA SER A 11 7.20 -20.12 12.40
C SER A 11 7.14 -19.28 13.67
N ILE A 12 6.26 -18.27 13.67
CA ILE A 12 6.05 -17.45 14.86
C ILE A 12 5.53 -18.26 16.05
N GLY A 13 4.75 -19.32 15.78
CA GLY A 13 4.28 -20.27 16.79
C GLY A 13 5.42 -21.10 17.40
N ASP A 14 6.39 -21.53 16.60
CA ASP A 14 7.56 -22.26 17.08
C ASP A 14 8.46 -21.38 17.96
N LEU A 15 8.67 -20.14 17.55
CA LEU A 15 9.42 -19.14 18.33
C LEU A 15 8.72 -18.84 19.66
N LEU A 16 7.39 -18.66 19.66
CA LEU A 16 6.59 -18.42 20.86
C LEU A 16 6.69 -19.58 21.85
N LYS A 17 6.54 -20.81 21.36
CA LYS A 17 6.60 -22.02 22.16
C LYS A 17 7.98 -22.21 22.80
N ASN A 18 9.05 -21.97 22.04
CA ASN A 18 10.43 -22.09 22.52
C ASN A 18 10.77 -21.01 23.56
N ALA A 19 10.42 -19.75 23.29
CA ALA A 19 10.66 -18.65 24.21
C ALA A 19 9.85 -18.81 25.52
N ARG A 20 8.60 -19.28 25.43
CA ARG A 20 7.78 -19.57 26.61
C ARG A 20 8.40 -20.69 27.46
N ALA A 21 8.85 -21.78 26.82
CA ALA A 21 9.47 -22.90 27.50
C ALA A 21 10.79 -22.50 28.18
N ALA A 22 11.62 -21.70 27.51
CA ALA A 22 12.86 -21.16 28.07
C ALA A 22 12.61 -20.23 29.26
N ALA A 23 11.51 -19.47 29.25
CA ALA A 23 11.08 -18.63 30.37
C ALA A 23 10.37 -19.39 31.50
N GLY A 24 10.16 -20.71 31.38
CA GLY A 24 9.46 -21.52 32.37
C GLY A 24 7.98 -21.17 32.55
N LEU A 25 7.36 -20.54 31.55
CA LEU A 25 5.98 -20.05 31.63
C LEU A 25 4.98 -21.09 31.11
N THR A 26 3.82 -21.21 31.75
CA THR A 26 2.65 -21.90 31.15
C THR A 26 1.96 -20.99 30.12
N GLN A 27 1.13 -21.55 29.24
CA GLN A 27 0.36 -20.72 28.28
C GLN A 27 -0.51 -19.69 29.01
N GLU A 28 -1.10 -20.08 30.15
CA GLU A 28 -1.90 -19.20 31.01
C GLU A 28 -1.05 -18.09 31.66
N ALA A 29 0.13 -18.43 32.19
CA ALA A 29 1.03 -17.46 32.80
C ALA A 29 1.54 -16.42 31.78
N LEU A 30 1.84 -16.85 30.56
CA LEU A 30 2.22 -15.95 29.47
C LEU A 30 1.03 -15.07 29.04
N ALA A 31 -0.16 -15.66 28.92
CA ALA A 31 -1.38 -14.93 28.56
C ALA A 31 -1.69 -13.81 29.56
N THR A 32 -1.66 -14.11 30.87
CA THR A 32 -1.83 -13.12 31.94
C THR A 32 -0.79 -12.01 31.87
N ARG A 33 0.49 -12.37 31.60
CA ARG A 33 1.59 -11.41 31.54
C ARG A 33 1.53 -10.50 30.31
N ALA A 34 1.04 -11.00 29.18
CA ALA A 34 0.90 -10.28 27.93
C ALA A 34 -0.46 -9.57 27.77
N GLY A 35 -1.41 -9.77 28.69
CA GLY A 35 -2.75 -9.18 28.62
C GLY A 35 -3.63 -9.77 27.50
N VAL A 36 -3.39 -11.02 27.11
CA VAL A 36 -4.17 -11.75 26.08
C VAL A 36 -4.80 -13.01 26.68
N SER A 37 -5.67 -13.70 25.94
CA SER A 37 -6.29 -14.95 26.43
C SER A 37 -5.37 -16.15 26.23
N ALA A 38 -5.46 -17.16 27.10
CA ALA A 38 -4.71 -18.41 26.96
C ALA A 38 -5.02 -19.14 25.64
N ARG A 39 -6.23 -18.94 25.10
CA ARG A 39 -6.64 -19.45 23.79
C ARG A 39 -5.82 -18.83 22.65
N VAL A 40 -5.54 -17.53 22.71
CA VAL A 40 -4.68 -16.84 21.72
C VAL A 40 -3.27 -17.43 21.74
N ILE A 41 -2.68 -17.67 22.91
CA ILE A 41 -1.35 -18.31 23.01
C ILE A 41 -1.38 -19.72 22.40
N SER A 42 -2.39 -20.50 22.76
CA SER A 42 -2.59 -21.86 22.26
C SER A 42 -2.74 -21.92 20.73
N ASP A 43 -3.52 -21.01 20.15
CA ASP A 43 -3.79 -20.98 18.70
C ASP A 43 -2.55 -20.54 17.91
N LEU A 44 -1.75 -19.63 18.48
CA LEU A 44 -0.45 -19.22 17.94
C LEU A 44 0.59 -20.35 17.98
N GLU A 45 0.74 -21.04 19.12
CA GLU A 45 1.70 -22.15 19.24
C GLU A 45 1.34 -23.37 18.38
N ARG A 46 0.08 -23.51 17.98
CA ARG A 46 -0.38 -24.55 17.06
C ARG A 46 -0.36 -24.12 15.59
N ASN A 47 0.04 -22.87 15.31
CA ASN A 47 -0.01 -22.28 13.98
C ASN A 47 -1.40 -22.36 13.32
N VAL A 48 -2.48 -22.27 14.11
CA VAL A 48 -3.87 -22.29 13.58
C VAL A 48 -4.21 -20.96 12.90
N ASP A 49 -3.56 -19.87 13.32
CA ASP A 49 -3.71 -18.54 12.74
C ASP A 49 -2.36 -18.10 12.16
N HIS A 50 -2.21 -18.20 10.84
CA HIS A 50 -0.97 -17.92 10.09
C HIS A 50 -0.62 -16.43 9.99
N ALA A 51 -1.33 -15.55 10.69
CA ALA A 51 -1.06 -14.11 10.66
C ALA A 51 -1.54 -13.44 11.97
N PRO A 52 -0.73 -13.48 13.03
CA PRO A 52 -1.07 -12.84 14.29
C PRO A 52 -1.09 -11.32 14.13
N ARG A 53 -2.03 -10.64 14.78
CA ARG A 53 -2.06 -9.17 14.81
C ARG A 53 -0.73 -8.63 15.38
N ALA A 54 -0.17 -7.60 14.74
CA ALA A 54 1.10 -6.99 15.15
C ALA A 54 1.07 -6.53 16.63
N SER A 55 -0.04 -5.96 17.06
CA SER A 55 -0.27 -5.57 18.47
C SER A 55 -0.24 -6.75 19.43
N THR A 56 -0.67 -7.94 19.01
CA THR A 56 -0.58 -9.16 19.82
C THR A 56 0.86 -9.66 19.90
N ILE A 57 1.61 -9.60 18.80
CA ILE A 57 3.04 -9.96 18.78
C ILE A 57 3.85 -9.01 19.68
N GLU A 58 3.60 -7.70 19.60
CA GLU A 58 4.26 -6.70 20.45
C GLU A 58 4.03 -6.94 21.94
N LEU A 59 2.78 -7.25 22.33
CA LEU A 59 2.44 -7.59 23.71
C LEU A 59 3.14 -8.87 24.19
N LEU A 60 3.28 -9.88 23.31
CA LEU A 60 3.98 -11.14 23.63
C LEU A 60 5.49 -10.96 23.74
N VAL A 61 6.09 -10.20 22.81
CA VAL A 61 7.52 -9.87 22.80
C VAL A 61 7.89 -9.03 24.01
N ALA A 62 7.01 -8.12 24.45
CA ALA A 62 7.21 -7.32 25.66
C ALA A 62 7.06 -8.15 26.95
N ALA A 63 6.22 -9.18 26.93
CA ALA A 63 5.99 -10.06 28.10
C ALA A 63 7.10 -11.10 28.30
N LEU A 64 7.85 -11.45 27.25
CA LEU A 64 8.91 -12.46 27.27
C LEU A 64 10.30 -11.86 27.52
N PRO A 65 11.17 -12.52 28.30
CA PRO A 65 12.55 -12.09 28.53
C PRO A 65 13.44 -12.44 27.32
N LEU A 66 13.19 -11.80 26.17
CA LEU A 66 13.89 -12.06 24.91
C LEU A 66 15.17 -11.23 24.77
N SER A 67 16.23 -11.86 24.27
CA SER A 67 17.45 -11.21 23.79
C SER A 67 17.23 -10.42 22.49
N ALA A 68 18.18 -9.56 22.11
CA ALA A 68 18.08 -8.78 20.86
C ALA A 68 17.95 -9.67 19.61
N GLN A 69 18.65 -10.82 19.59
CA GLN A 69 18.61 -11.77 18.48
C GLN A 69 17.28 -12.53 18.39
N GLU A 70 16.70 -12.91 19.53
CA GLU A 70 15.39 -13.57 19.55
C GLU A 70 14.28 -12.60 19.12
N ARG A 71 14.35 -11.33 19.55
CA ARG A 71 13.42 -10.29 19.08
C ARG A 71 13.49 -10.11 17.56
N GLU A 72 14.69 -10.07 17.01
CA GLU A 72 14.90 -10.00 15.55
C GLU A 72 14.31 -11.23 14.83
N GLN A 73 14.42 -12.43 15.40
CA GLN A 73 13.81 -13.64 14.84
C GLN A 73 12.27 -13.59 14.86
N PHE A 74 11.66 -13.10 15.95
CA PHE A 74 10.21 -12.87 16.01
C PHE A 74 9.76 -11.86 14.96
N GLU A 75 10.53 -10.80 14.73
CA GLU A 75 10.23 -9.80 13.71
C GLU A 75 10.37 -10.35 12.28
N ILE A 76 11.40 -11.15 12.00
CA ILE A 76 11.59 -11.80 10.69
C ILE A 76 10.48 -12.81 10.42
N ALA A 77 10.11 -13.63 11.40
CA ALA A 77 9.01 -14.59 11.28
C ALA A 77 7.66 -13.89 11.09
N ALA A 78 7.43 -12.77 11.79
CA ALA A 78 6.25 -11.93 11.59
C ALA A 78 6.18 -11.35 10.15
N ARG A 79 7.32 -11.00 9.53
CA ARG A 79 7.38 -10.55 8.12
C ARG A 79 7.11 -11.68 7.11
N GLY A 80 7.45 -12.92 7.45
CA GLY A 80 7.16 -14.11 6.63
C GLY A 80 5.67 -14.43 6.56
N ASP A 81 4.98 -14.33 7.71
CA ASP A 81 3.52 -14.54 7.83
C ASP A 81 2.69 -13.31 7.37
N GLN A 82 3.25 -12.09 7.37
CA GLN A 82 2.56 -10.88 6.91
C GLN A 82 2.54 -10.67 5.39
N ARG A 83 2.94 -11.65 4.57
CA ARG A 83 2.84 -11.59 3.11
C ARG A 83 1.40 -11.67 2.57
N GLU A 84 0.40 -11.92 3.42
CA GLU A 84 -1.01 -11.65 3.11
C GLU A 84 -1.53 -10.53 4.02
N PRO A 85 -1.92 -9.35 3.48
CA PRO A 85 -2.51 -8.30 4.29
C PRO A 85 -3.95 -8.67 4.64
N ARG A 86 -4.21 -9.14 5.86
CA ARG A 86 -5.56 -9.12 6.46
C ARG A 86 -5.86 -7.72 6.98
N GLN A 87 -6.81 -7.03 6.33
CA GLN A 87 -7.44 -5.82 6.85
C GLN A 87 -8.28 -6.15 8.08
N GLU A 88 -8.12 -5.41 9.18
CA GLU A 88 -9.02 -5.52 10.34
C GLU A 88 -10.42 -5.01 9.99
N PRO A 89 -11.50 -5.76 10.33
CA PRO A 89 -12.86 -5.39 9.94
C PRO A 89 -13.43 -4.34 10.89
N ALA A 90 -13.97 -3.27 10.31
CA ALA A 90 -15.06 -2.54 10.92
C ALA A 90 -16.20 -3.53 11.21
N ARG A 91 -16.74 -3.52 12.42
CA ARG A 91 -17.79 -4.44 12.86
C ARG A 91 -19.00 -4.35 11.91
N GLY A 92 -19.22 -5.42 11.15
CA GLY A 92 -20.44 -5.66 10.39
C GLY A 92 -20.20 -6.38 9.06
N GLN A 93 -20.46 -7.70 9.05
CA GLN A 93 -20.72 -8.57 7.89
C GLN A 93 -19.52 -9.15 7.10
N THR A 94 -19.17 -10.38 7.50
CA THR A 94 -18.92 -11.62 6.74
C THR A 94 -18.43 -11.63 5.28
N SER A 95 -17.57 -12.62 5.04
CA SER A 95 -17.05 -13.18 3.78
C SER A 95 -15.73 -12.58 3.28
N GLY A 96 -14.75 -13.46 3.00
CA GLY A 96 -13.49 -13.11 2.35
C GLY A 96 -13.72 -12.44 0.99
N PRO A 97 -12.66 -11.97 0.30
CA PRO A 97 -12.80 -11.27 -0.97
C PRO A 97 -13.56 -12.15 -1.96
N LEU A 98 -14.86 -11.85 -2.16
CA LEU A 98 -15.67 -12.48 -3.19
C LEU A 98 -14.96 -12.32 -4.53
N PRO A 99 -14.94 -13.37 -5.39
CA PRO A 99 -14.40 -13.24 -6.73
C PRO A 99 -15.06 -12.05 -7.44
N LEU A 100 -14.29 -11.34 -8.27
CA LEU A 100 -14.82 -10.29 -9.14
C LEU A 100 -15.76 -10.94 -10.18
N ALA A 101 -17.00 -11.21 -9.78
CA ALA A 101 -18.05 -11.67 -10.67
C ALA A 101 -18.26 -10.66 -11.80
N GLY A 102 -18.47 -11.15 -13.02
CA GLY A 102 -18.68 -10.34 -14.24
C GLY A 102 -17.42 -9.66 -14.82
N ARG A 103 -16.37 -9.38 -14.04
CA ARG A 103 -15.29 -8.44 -14.46
C ARG A 103 -14.01 -9.06 -14.99
N ARG A 104 -14.15 -10.12 -15.81
CA ARG A 104 -13.00 -10.86 -16.34
C ARG A 104 -12.15 -10.02 -17.30
N ASP A 105 -12.77 -9.16 -18.10
CA ASP A 105 -12.04 -8.38 -19.11
C ASP A 105 -11.33 -7.17 -18.52
N GLU A 106 -11.92 -6.53 -17.51
CA GLU A 106 -11.29 -5.45 -16.76
C GLU A 106 -10.12 -5.97 -15.94
N ARG A 107 -10.27 -7.14 -15.31
CA ARG A 107 -9.15 -7.80 -14.62
C ARG A 107 -7.99 -8.10 -15.58
N LYS A 108 -8.25 -8.65 -16.77
CA LYS A 108 -7.19 -8.86 -17.79
C LYS A 108 -6.51 -7.57 -18.22
N ARG A 109 -7.23 -6.45 -18.28
CA ARG A 109 -6.65 -5.13 -18.57
C ARG A 109 -5.78 -4.64 -17.41
N LEU A 110 -6.19 -4.86 -16.16
CA LEU A 110 -5.37 -4.57 -14.97
C LEU A 110 -4.09 -5.41 -14.98
N GLU A 111 -4.18 -6.72 -15.22
CA GLU A 111 -3.02 -7.62 -15.26
C GLU A 111 -2.00 -7.18 -16.32
N ARG A 112 -2.46 -6.87 -17.55
CA ARG A 112 -1.59 -6.32 -18.60
C ARG A 112 -0.95 -5.00 -18.18
N HIS A 113 -1.73 -4.09 -17.59
CA HIS A 113 -1.19 -2.82 -17.14
C HIS A 113 -0.14 -3.01 -16.03
N VAL A 114 -0.38 -3.86 -15.03
CA VAL A 114 0.57 -4.09 -13.92
C VAL A 114 1.87 -4.73 -14.40
N THR A 115 1.78 -5.66 -15.36
CA THR A 115 2.94 -6.34 -15.96
C THR A 115 3.75 -5.47 -16.93
N GLY A 116 3.35 -4.20 -17.11
CA GLY A 116 4.11 -3.22 -17.88
C GLY A 116 3.65 -3.04 -19.33
N ASP A 117 2.56 -3.67 -19.75
CA ASP A 117 1.99 -3.46 -21.08
C ASP A 117 1.22 -2.12 -21.14
N GLY A 118 1.47 -1.36 -22.20
CA GLY A 118 0.82 -0.06 -22.44
C GLY A 118 1.32 1.08 -21.55
N PRO A 119 0.58 2.21 -21.51
CA PRO A 119 1.03 3.45 -20.88
C PRO A 119 1.18 3.37 -19.36
N PRO A 120 1.97 4.28 -18.75
CA PRO A 120 2.23 4.31 -17.31
C PRO A 120 0.98 4.59 -16.46
N LEU A 121 -0.05 5.26 -17.02
CA LEU A 121 -1.30 5.54 -16.33
C LEU A 121 -2.47 4.71 -16.90
N LEU A 122 -3.20 4.02 -16.03
CA LEU A 122 -4.53 3.47 -16.29
C LEU A 122 -5.55 4.19 -15.43
N VAL A 123 -6.61 4.71 -16.04
CA VAL A 123 -7.67 5.42 -15.33
C VAL A 123 -8.99 4.68 -15.40
N ILE A 124 -9.60 4.49 -14.24
CA ILE A 124 -10.87 3.82 -14.02
C ILE A 124 -11.94 4.88 -13.78
N ALA A 125 -12.83 5.07 -14.75
CA ALA A 125 -13.99 5.96 -14.63
C ALA A 125 -15.26 5.14 -14.38
N GLY A 126 -16.27 5.73 -13.75
CA GLY A 126 -17.60 5.12 -13.66
C GLY A 126 -18.44 5.66 -12.51
N GLU A 127 -19.67 5.16 -12.39
CA GLU A 127 -20.67 5.62 -11.42
C GLU A 127 -20.29 5.30 -9.95
N PRO A 128 -20.80 6.05 -8.96
CA PRO A 128 -20.64 5.70 -7.55
C PRO A 128 -21.14 4.28 -7.26
N GLY A 129 -20.44 3.53 -6.40
CA GLY A 129 -20.85 2.17 -6.04
C GLY A 129 -20.52 1.08 -7.07
N VAL A 130 -20.05 1.44 -8.28
CA VAL A 130 -19.69 0.48 -9.35
C VAL A 130 -18.44 -0.36 -9.03
N GLY A 131 -17.85 -0.30 -7.84
CA GLY A 131 -16.69 -1.14 -7.48
C GLY A 131 -15.32 -0.66 -8.00
N LYS A 132 -15.14 0.64 -8.28
CA LYS A 132 -13.82 1.24 -8.63
C LYS A 132 -12.74 0.93 -7.58
N THR A 133 -13.04 1.19 -6.31
CA THR A 133 -12.13 0.91 -5.18
C THR A 133 -11.80 -0.59 -5.08
N ARG A 134 -12.75 -1.47 -5.42
CA ARG A 134 -12.52 -2.92 -5.47
C ARG A 134 -11.52 -3.29 -6.57
N LEU A 135 -11.63 -2.68 -7.77
CA LEU A 135 -10.63 -2.87 -8.83
C LEU A 135 -9.25 -2.33 -8.45
N LEU A 136 -9.16 -1.20 -7.74
CA LEU A 136 -7.88 -0.71 -7.25
C LEU A 136 -7.22 -1.69 -6.27
N HIS A 137 -8.02 -2.33 -5.40
CA HIS A 137 -7.52 -3.36 -4.50
C HIS A 137 -7.07 -4.62 -5.26
N GLU A 138 -7.77 -5.01 -6.33
CA GLU A 138 -7.35 -6.12 -7.18
C GLU A 138 -6.02 -5.81 -7.89
N ALA A 139 -5.87 -4.60 -8.44
CA ALA A 139 -4.63 -4.15 -9.06
C ALA A 139 -3.46 -4.20 -8.06
N ALA A 140 -3.69 -3.77 -6.82
CA ALA A 140 -2.73 -3.87 -5.72
C ALA A 140 -2.35 -5.33 -5.42
N ALA A 141 -3.33 -6.23 -5.38
CA ALA A 141 -3.07 -7.66 -5.14
C ALA A 141 -2.21 -8.28 -6.26
N ILE A 142 -2.56 -8.04 -7.52
CA ILE A 142 -1.79 -8.51 -8.69
C ILE A 142 -0.37 -7.96 -8.67
N ALA A 143 -0.21 -6.66 -8.38
CA ALA A 143 1.11 -6.03 -8.35
C ALA A 143 2.00 -6.56 -7.23
N ALA A 144 1.41 -6.83 -6.06
CA ALA A 144 2.14 -7.43 -4.95
C ALA A 144 2.62 -8.86 -5.29
N THR A 145 1.81 -9.67 -5.98
CA THR A 145 2.23 -11.01 -6.44
C THR A 145 3.33 -10.95 -7.49
N ASP A 146 3.33 -9.91 -8.32
CA ASP A 146 4.30 -9.71 -9.40
C ASP A 146 5.59 -8.98 -8.95
N GLY A 147 5.74 -8.72 -7.65
CA GLY A 147 6.95 -8.14 -7.07
C GLY A 147 7.09 -6.63 -7.22
N LEU A 148 5.98 -5.92 -7.47
CA LEU A 148 5.94 -4.47 -7.37
C LEU A 148 5.67 -4.06 -5.92
N THR A 149 6.26 -2.95 -5.49
CA THR A 149 5.88 -2.31 -4.24
C THR A 149 4.63 -1.45 -4.46
N VAL A 150 3.60 -1.68 -3.65
CA VAL A 150 2.30 -1.02 -3.83
C VAL A 150 2.13 0.12 -2.83
N LEU A 151 1.78 1.29 -3.35
CA LEU A 151 1.40 2.46 -2.55
C LEU A 151 -0.04 2.85 -2.88
N GLN A 152 -0.83 3.13 -1.86
CA GLN A 152 -2.24 3.43 -2.00
C GLN A 152 -2.55 4.81 -1.43
N GLY A 153 -3.11 5.66 -2.27
CA GLY A 153 -3.51 7.01 -1.94
C GLY A 153 -4.98 7.26 -2.24
N THR A 154 -5.61 8.15 -1.49
CA THR A 154 -6.96 8.61 -1.76
C THR A 154 -7.14 10.06 -1.34
N VAL A 155 -8.03 10.77 -2.02
CA VAL A 155 -8.53 12.05 -1.51
C VAL A 155 -9.56 11.77 -0.42
N GLY A 156 -9.22 12.14 0.83
CA GLY A 156 -10.09 12.01 1.99
C GLY A 156 -10.98 13.22 2.20
N ALA A 157 -11.99 13.09 3.07
CA ALA A 157 -12.89 14.21 3.44
C ALA A 157 -12.23 15.28 4.35
N GLY A 158 -10.91 15.21 4.58
CA GLY A 158 -10.16 16.16 5.40
C GLY A 158 -9.81 17.45 4.66
N GLY A 159 -9.35 18.47 5.39
CA GLY A 159 -9.07 19.82 4.88
C GLY A 159 -8.02 19.88 3.75
N ALA A 160 -7.69 21.10 3.29
CA ALA A 160 -6.93 21.34 2.05
C ALA A 160 -5.66 20.49 1.83
N ALA A 161 -4.92 20.11 2.88
CA ALA A 161 -3.73 19.26 2.79
C ALA A 161 -4.01 17.78 2.43
N MET A 162 -5.28 17.36 2.40
CA MET A 162 -5.72 15.98 2.18
C MET A 162 -6.32 15.76 0.78
N ARG A 163 -6.12 16.73 -0.12
CA ARG A 163 -6.58 16.70 -1.52
C ARG A 163 -5.57 16.12 -2.51
N ASP A 164 -4.40 15.75 -2.04
CA ASP A 164 -3.38 15.12 -2.88
C ASP A 164 -3.30 13.60 -2.61
N PRO A 165 -3.80 12.76 -3.53
CA PRO A 165 -3.77 11.32 -3.34
C PRO A 165 -2.36 10.75 -3.45
N VAL A 166 -1.43 11.39 -4.17
CA VAL A 166 -0.03 10.96 -4.25
C VAL A 166 0.66 11.18 -2.91
N VAL A 167 0.49 12.37 -2.33
CA VAL A 167 1.04 12.71 -1.01
C VAL A 167 0.44 11.82 0.08
N ASP A 168 -0.87 11.54 0.04
CA ASP A 168 -1.50 10.57 0.94
C ASP A 168 -0.87 9.17 0.82
N ALA A 169 -0.59 8.71 -0.40
CA ALA A 169 0.07 7.41 -0.62
C ALA A 169 1.47 7.36 0.00
N VAL A 170 2.29 8.40 -0.23
CA VAL A 170 3.64 8.51 0.34
C VAL A 170 3.58 8.62 1.86
N ARG A 171 2.69 9.45 2.40
CA ARG A 171 2.48 9.62 3.84
C ARG A 171 2.11 8.30 4.52
N ARG A 172 1.20 7.52 3.94
CA ARG A 172 0.83 6.20 4.47
C ARG A 172 1.99 5.22 4.40
N ALA A 173 2.80 5.29 3.34
CA ALA A 173 3.96 4.44 3.18
C ALA A 173 5.02 4.71 4.25
N THR A 174 5.24 5.98 4.64
CA THR A 174 6.22 6.35 5.66
C THR A 174 5.75 6.02 7.08
N GLN A 175 4.46 6.16 7.38
CA GLN A 175 3.90 5.89 8.72
C GLN A 175 3.98 4.42 9.15
N ARG A 176 4.06 3.48 8.21
CA ARG A 176 4.08 2.04 8.48
C ARG A 176 5.49 1.46 8.64
N ARG A 177 6.54 2.29 8.63
CA ARG A 177 7.94 1.87 8.55
C ARG A 177 8.67 2.10 9.86
N SER A 178 9.62 1.22 10.18
CA SER A 178 10.53 1.45 11.29
C SER A 178 11.51 2.60 10.98
N ALA A 179 12.01 3.28 12.01
CA ALA A 179 12.92 4.42 11.85
C ALA A 179 14.21 4.08 11.06
N VAL A 180 14.67 2.82 11.12
CA VAL A 180 15.87 2.36 10.42
C VAL A 180 15.62 2.22 8.91
N LEU A 181 14.49 1.61 8.52
CA LEU A 181 14.13 1.50 7.11
C LEU A 181 13.83 2.88 6.52
N LEU A 182 13.08 3.69 7.27
CA LEU A 182 12.70 5.03 6.84
C LEU A 182 13.92 5.93 6.55
N ARG A 183 15.01 5.80 7.32
CA ARG A 183 16.30 6.48 7.04
C ARG A 183 16.83 6.18 5.65
N HIS A 184 16.75 4.93 5.20
CA HIS A 184 17.24 4.53 3.89
C HIS A 184 16.29 5.04 2.79
N GLU A 185 14.99 4.89 3.00
CA GLU A 185 13.95 5.22 2.03
C GLU A 185 13.84 6.73 1.76
N LEU A 186 14.13 7.57 2.76
CA LEU A 186 14.07 9.03 2.65
C LEU A 186 15.37 9.71 2.19
N ARG A 187 16.42 8.95 1.83
CA ARG A 187 17.69 9.54 1.38
C ARG A 187 17.52 10.39 0.13
N GLY A 188 17.88 11.67 0.23
CA GLY A 188 17.75 12.63 -0.87
C GLY A 188 16.31 13.09 -1.13
N CYS A 189 15.39 12.85 -0.20
CA CYS A 189 13.97 13.20 -0.35
C CYS A 189 13.58 14.44 0.47
N ALA A 190 14.51 15.33 0.83
CA ALA A 190 14.27 16.47 1.73
C ALA A 190 13.05 17.32 1.36
N TRP A 191 12.78 17.50 0.06
CA TRP A 191 11.63 18.25 -0.45
C TRP A 191 10.27 17.62 -0.11
N LEU A 192 10.20 16.35 0.31
CA LEU A 192 8.97 15.75 0.84
C LEU A 192 8.46 16.46 2.10
N VAL A 193 9.32 17.15 2.86
CA VAL A 193 8.92 17.92 4.04
C VAL A 193 7.91 19.03 3.68
N ARG A 194 7.94 19.55 2.45
CA ARG A 194 6.97 20.56 1.98
C ARG A 194 5.54 20.04 1.97
N VAL A 195 5.36 18.79 1.54
CA VAL A 195 4.05 18.15 1.39
C VAL A 195 3.68 17.24 2.56
N ILE A 196 4.67 16.80 3.34
CA ILE A 196 4.51 15.97 4.54
C ILE A 196 5.36 16.59 5.67
N PRO A 197 4.87 17.67 6.32
CA PRO A 197 5.61 18.39 7.36
C PRO A 197 6.04 17.53 8.54
N GLU A 198 5.32 16.43 8.81
CA GLU A 198 5.60 15.47 9.88
C GLU A 198 6.96 14.77 9.69
N LEU A 199 7.48 14.71 8.46
CA LEU A 199 8.81 14.17 8.19
C LEU A 199 9.92 15.03 8.78
N ALA A 200 9.69 16.33 9.05
CA ALA A 200 10.71 17.23 9.59
C ALA A 200 11.23 16.79 10.98
N SER A 201 10.41 16.06 11.75
CA SER A 201 10.80 15.49 13.05
C SER A 201 11.42 14.09 12.93
N GLY A 202 11.44 13.54 11.72
CA GLY A 202 11.86 12.18 11.43
C GLY A 202 13.30 12.10 10.89
N PRO A 203 13.68 10.92 10.38
CA PRO A 203 15.03 10.67 9.89
C PRO A 203 15.23 11.12 8.43
N ILE A 204 14.89 12.37 8.12
CA ILE A 204 15.06 12.96 6.80
C ILE A 204 16.09 14.09 6.85
N ASP A 205 16.80 14.29 5.74
CA ASP A 205 17.66 15.47 5.60
C ASP A 205 16.81 16.75 5.68
N PRO A 206 17.29 17.79 6.37
CA PRO A 206 16.55 19.03 6.50
C PRO A 206 16.35 19.69 5.13
N LEU A 207 15.19 20.32 4.96
CA LEU A 207 14.90 21.11 3.76
C LEU A 207 15.91 22.26 3.65
N PRO A 208 16.47 22.54 2.46
CA PRO A 208 17.27 23.74 2.25
C PRO A 208 16.50 24.99 2.68
N SER A 209 17.18 25.95 3.31
CA SER A 209 16.56 27.20 3.78
C SER A 209 16.30 28.22 2.68
N GLU A 210 16.81 27.97 1.47
CA GLU A 210 16.64 28.83 0.31
C GLU A 210 15.18 28.79 -0.16
N ARG A 211 14.59 29.98 -0.37
CA ARG A 211 13.26 30.08 -0.99
C ARG A 211 13.42 30.02 -2.49
N LEU A 212 12.72 29.10 -3.12
CA LEU A 212 12.70 29.00 -4.56
C LEU A 212 11.36 29.51 -5.11
N PRO A 213 11.32 29.87 -6.40
CA PRO A 213 10.06 30.06 -7.11
C PRO A 213 9.14 28.82 -7.00
N ASP A 214 7.82 29.04 -6.99
CA ASP A 214 6.81 27.99 -6.77
C ASP A 214 6.91 26.84 -7.80
N ASP A 215 7.29 27.15 -9.05
CA ASP A 215 7.50 26.17 -10.12
C ASP A 215 8.70 25.26 -9.82
N GLN A 216 9.82 25.83 -9.38
CA GLN A 216 11.01 25.07 -8.98
C GLN A 216 10.76 24.23 -7.73
N GLU A 217 10.04 24.77 -6.73
CA GLU A 217 9.64 23.99 -5.55
C GLU A 217 8.77 22.79 -5.94
N ALA A 218 7.83 22.98 -6.87
CA ALA A 218 6.97 21.91 -7.36
C ALA A 218 7.76 20.84 -8.14
N GLU A 219 8.75 21.23 -8.94
CA GLU A 219 9.66 20.29 -9.63
C GLU A 219 10.50 19.47 -8.65
N LEU A 220 11.11 20.12 -7.65
CA LEU A 220 11.93 19.43 -6.65
C LEU A 220 11.10 18.54 -5.73
N THR A 221 9.87 18.95 -5.42
CA THR A 221 8.91 18.11 -4.69
C THR A 221 8.57 16.86 -5.49
N ALA A 222 8.27 17.00 -6.78
CA ALA A 222 8.03 15.86 -7.65
C ALA A 222 9.25 14.95 -7.75
N ALA A 223 10.46 15.52 -7.93
CA ALA A 223 11.70 14.76 -7.97
C ALA A 223 11.96 13.99 -6.67
N ALA A 224 11.63 14.58 -5.51
CA ALA A 224 11.75 13.90 -4.22
C ALA A 224 10.73 12.75 -4.06
N VAL A 225 9.52 12.89 -4.60
CA VAL A 225 8.56 11.78 -4.68
C VAL A 225 9.11 10.67 -5.56
N VAL A 226 9.55 10.97 -6.79
CA VAL A 226 10.15 9.97 -7.70
C VAL A 226 11.30 9.26 -7.01
N ARG A 227 12.21 9.99 -6.36
CA ARG A 227 13.35 9.46 -5.62
C ARG A 227 12.91 8.51 -4.50
N PHE A 228 11.89 8.90 -3.73
CA PHE A 228 11.32 8.03 -2.70
C PHE A 228 10.77 6.73 -3.29
N LEU A 229 10.00 6.81 -4.39
CA LEU A 229 9.51 5.64 -5.11
C LEU A 229 10.67 4.77 -5.64
N SER A 230 11.77 5.37 -6.11
CA SER A 230 12.97 4.64 -6.51
C SER A 230 13.63 3.90 -5.35
N ASN A 231 13.65 4.50 -4.16
CA ASN A 231 14.31 3.97 -2.97
C ASN A 231 13.54 2.78 -2.36
N ILE A 232 12.21 2.78 -2.50
CA ILE A 232 11.32 1.72 -1.97
C ILE A 232 10.96 0.66 -3.00
N ARG A 233 11.45 0.77 -4.25
CA ARG A 233 10.99 -0.06 -5.36
C ARG A 233 11.15 -1.55 -5.08
N GLY A 234 10.16 -2.33 -5.52
CA GLY A 234 10.27 -3.77 -5.57
C GLY A 234 11.12 -4.22 -6.76
N PRO A 235 11.42 -5.53 -6.87
CA PRO A 235 12.14 -6.10 -8.02
C PRO A 235 11.52 -5.74 -9.38
N ALA A 236 10.19 -5.66 -9.47
CA ALA A 236 9.47 -5.33 -10.69
C ALA A 236 9.08 -3.84 -10.78
N GLY A 237 9.31 -3.04 -9.74
CA GLY A 237 9.00 -1.62 -9.71
C GLY A 237 8.01 -1.21 -8.64
N VAL A 238 7.20 -0.21 -8.96
CA VAL A 238 6.23 0.41 -8.05
C VAL A 238 4.87 0.53 -8.75
N LEU A 239 3.81 0.13 -8.05
CA LEU A 239 2.43 0.47 -8.40
C LEU A 239 1.90 1.53 -7.44
N LEU A 240 1.40 2.63 -8.01
CA LEU A 240 0.66 3.66 -7.27
C LEU A 240 -0.83 3.55 -7.60
N THR A 241 -1.66 3.23 -6.61
CA THR A 241 -3.12 3.24 -6.76
C THR A 241 -3.70 4.50 -6.15
N LEU A 242 -4.45 5.28 -6.93
CA LEU A 242 -5.01 6.58 -6.52
C LEU A 242 -6.54 6.55 -6.60
N ASP A 243 -7.23 6.65 -5.46
CA ASP A 243 -8.70 6.71 -5.42
C ASP A 243 -9.22 8.15 -5.27
N ASN A 244 -10.43 8.41 -5.75
CA ASN A 244 -11.08 9.72 -5.76
C ASN A 244 -10.24 10.84 -6.44
N LEU A 245 -9.52 10.51 -7.53
CA LEU A 245 -8.65 11.46 -8.22
C LEU A 245 -9.40 12.71 -8.73
N GLY A 246 -10.69 12.60 -9.02
CA GLY A 246 -11.52 13.73 -9.46
C GLY A 246 -11.69 14.85 -8.42
N LEU A 247 -11.37 14.57 -7.15
CA LEU A 247 -11.41 15.57 -6.07
C LEU A 247 -10.06 16.25 -5.82
N ALA A 248 -9.02 15.87 -6.59
CA ALA A 248 -7.68 16.43 -6.44
C ALA A 248 -7.63 17.88 -6.93
N ASP A 249 -6.79 18.69 -6.28
CA ASP A 249 -6.57 20.08 -6.70
C ASP A 249 -5.55 20.18 -7.86
N ASP A 250 -5.42 21.39 -8.42
CA ASP A 250 -4.55 21.62 -9.58
C ASP A 250 -3.06 21.36 -9.27
N ALA A 251 -2.63 21.57 -8.03
CA ALA A 251 -1.28 21.26 -7.59
C ALA A 251 -1.02 19.74 -7.59
N SER A 252 -1.97 18.96 -7.08
CA SER A 252 -1.95 17.50 -7.06
C SER A 252 -1.97 16.92 -8.48
N VAL A 253 -2.80 17.48 -9.36
CA VAL A 253 -2.85 17.13 -10.79
C VAL A 253 -1.50 17.45 -11.45
N GLY A 254 -0.88 18.59 -11.12
CA GLY A 254 0.45 18.96 -11.59
C GLY A 254 1.55 18.02 -11.10
N LEU A 255 1.48 17.54 -9.86
CA LEU A 255 2.40 16.53 -9.33
C LEU A 255 2.25 15.20 -10.09
N LEU A 256 1.01 14.71 -10.26
CA LEU A 256 0.73 13.49 -11.03
C LEU A 256 1.27 13.60 -12.46
N ALA A 257 1.07 14.73 -13.13
CA ALA A 257 1.60 14.96 -14.48
C ALA A 257 3.12 14.80 -14.51
N ARG A 258 3.85 15.41 -13.56
CA ARG A 258 5.32 15.27 -13.46
C ARG A 258 5.75 13.83 -13.19
N LEU A 259 5.03 13.10 -12.34
CA LEU A 259 5.33 11.68 -12.08
C LEU A 259 5.18 10.82 -13.33
N ILE A 260 4.12 11.02 -14.11
CA ILE A 260 3.89 10.27 -15.35
C ILE A 260 5.02 10.51 -16.36
N HIS A 261 5.52 11.75 -16.43
CA HIS A 261 6.63 12.12 -17.33
C HIS A 261 8.01 11.71 -16.79
N SER A 262 8.12 11.30 -15.52
CA SER A 262 9.40 10.91 -14.90
C SER A 262 9.84 9.46 -15.22
N GLY A 263 9.11 8.74 -16.08
CA GLY A 263 9.19 7.29 -16.32
C GLY A 263 10.52 6.72 -16.84
N GLY A 264 11.61 7.48 -16.82
CA GLY A 264 12.96 7.02 -17.17
C GLY A 264 13.73 6.36 -16.01
N ASP A 265 13.43 6.69 -14.76
CA ASP A 265 14.26 6.29 -13.60
C ASP A 265 13.71 5.12 -12.78
N VAL A 266 12.40 4.84 -12.88
CA VAL A 266 11.72 3.78 -12.11
C VAL A 266 10.62 3.15 -12.98
N PRO A 267 10.48 1.81 -13.02
CA PRO A 267 9.28 1.17 -13.55
C PRO A 267 8.09 1.50 -12.63
N LEU A 268 7.45 2.62 -12.93
CA LEU A 268 6.30 3.18 -12.20
C LEU A 268 5.03 2.92 -13.01
N ARG A 269 4.07 2.25 -12.39
CA ARG A 269 2.72 2.05 -12.90
C ARG A 269 1.74 2.79 -12.01
N ILE A 270 0.71 3.40 -12.60
CA ILE A 270 -0.28 4.18 -11.87
C ILE A 270 -1.67 3.69 -12.29
N VAL A 271 -2.48 3.28 -11.32
CA VAL A 271 -3.90 3.01 -11.54
C VAL A 271 -4.70 4.02 -10.73
N ALA A 272 -5.41 4.91 -11.41
CA ALA A 272 -6.22 5.94 -10.77
C ALA A 272 -7.71 5.67 -10.98
N ALA A 273 -8.54 6.07 -10.02
CA ALA A 273 -9.99 6.03 -10.15
C ALA A 273 -10.62 7.39 -9.86
N TYR A 274 -11.63 7.76 -10.64
CA TYR A 274 -12.45 8.94 -10.40
C TYR A 274 -13.92 8.66 -10.73
N ARG A 275 -14.84 9.49 -10.22
CA ARG A 275 -16.26 9.46 -10.59
C ARG A 275 -16.50 10.49 -11.68
N GLU A 276 -17.28 10.17 -12.69
CA GLU A 276 -17.50 11.09 -13.82
C GLU A 276 -18.04 12.46 -13.37
N GLY A 277 -18.92 12.48 -12.36
CA GLY A 277 -19.44 13.72 -11.78
C GLY A 277 -18.42 14.59 -11.04
N ASP A 278 -17.31 14.02 -10.57
CA ASP A 278 -16.27 14.75 -9.81
C ASP A 278 -15.40 15.63 -10.72
N LEU A 279 -15.34 15.36 -12.03
CA LEU A 279 -14.59 16.17 -13.00
C LEU A 279 -15.05 17.63 -13.07
N SER A 280 -16.28 17.90 -12.62
CA SER A 280 -16.85 19.24 -12.51
C SER A 280 -16.25 20.08 -11.38
N GLN A 281 -15.62 19.42 -10.39
CA GLN A 281 -15.13 20.06 -9.16
C GLN A 281 -13.63 20.40 -9.22
N GLY A 282 -12.85 19.71 -10.07
CA GLY A 282 -11.42 19.96 -10.28
C GLY A 282 -11.12 20.37 -11.73
N ALA A 283 -10.71 21.62 -11.95
CA ALA A 283 -10.51 22.17 -13.28
C ALA A 283 -9.32 21.55 -14.04
N GLY A 284 -8.29 21.06 -13.35
CA GLY A 284 -7.06 20.55 -13.97
C GLY A 284 -7.10 19.12 -14.51
N LEU A 285 -7.93 18.22 -13.97
CA LEU A 285 -7.83 16.78 -14.28
C LEU A 285 -8.27 16.45 -15.71
N SER A 286 -9.40 17.00 -16.16
CA SER A 286 -9.92 16.73 -17.52
C SER A 286 -8.95 17.20 -18.62
N PRO A 287 -8.40 18.43 -18.58
CA PRO A 287 -7.36 18.86 -19.51
C PRO A 287 -6.09 18.00 -19.46
N LEU A 288 -5.67 17.55 -18.27
CA LEU A 288 -4.53 16.65 -18.14
C LEU A 288 -4.79 15.32 -18.84
N LEU A 289 -5.93 14.68 -18.59
CA LEU A 289 -6.28 13.39 -19.21
C LEU A 289 -6.34 13.50 -20.74
N GLY A 290 -6.91 14.59 -21.28
CA GLY A 290 -6.94 14.84 -22.72
C GLY A 290 -5.53 14.95 -23.33
N ARG A 291 -4.63 15.67 -22.66
CA ARG A 291 -3.22 15.79 -23.08
C ARG A 291 -2.48 14.45 -23.00
N LEU A 292 -2.58 13.73 -21.88
CA LEU A 292 -1.96 12.42 -21.72
C LEU A 292 -2.48 11.40 -22.74
N ALA A 293 -3.75 11.49 -23.12
CA ALA A 293 -4.32 10.63 -24.16
C ALA A 293 -3.71 10.92 -25.53
N HIS A 294 -3.49 12.21 -25.85
CA HIS A 294 -2.79 12.61 -27.06
C HIS A 294 -1.33 12.13 -27.07
N GLU A 295 -0.66 12.17 -25.93
CA GLU A 295 0.73 11.70 -25.73
C GLU A 295 0.84 10.17 -25.61
N GLN A 296 -0.28 9.43 -25.65
CA GLN A 296 -0.34 7.98 -25.44
C GLN A 296 0.23 7.53 -24.08
N LEU A 297 0.08 8.36 -23.05
CA LEU A 297 0.54 8.12 -21.68
C LEU A 297 -0.58 7.68 -20.73
N VAL A 298 -1.81 7.51 -21.23
CA VAL A 298 -2.97 7.04 -20.44
C VAL A 298 -3.82 6.03 -21.20
N THR A 299 -4.34 5.02 -20.49
CA THR A 299 -5.43 4.16 -20.94
C THR A 299 -6.67 4.41 -20.09
N HIS A 300 -7.85 4.44 -20.73
CA HIS A 300 -9.12 4.59 -20.04
C HIS A 300 -9.85 3.25 -19.92
N LEU A 301 -10.41 3.01 -18.73
CA LEU A 301 -11.26 1.87 -18.42
C LEU A 301 -12.56 2.39 -17.79
N THR A 302 -13.63 2.40 -18.57
CA THR A 302 -14.97 2.75 -18.06
C THR A 302 -15.58 1.52 -17.40
N LEU A 303 -16.00 1.67 -16.14
CA LEU A 303 -16.75 0.67 -15.41
C LEU A 303 -18.24 0.98 -15.50
N GLU A 304 -18.96 0.11 -16.17
CA GLU A 304 -20.41 0.13 -16.25
C GLU A 304 -21.02 -0.62 -15.06
N SER A 305 -22.29 -0.33 -14.76
CA SER A 305 -23.05 -1.12 -13.80
C SER A 305 -23.09 -2.57 -14.28
N LEU A 306 -22.87 -3.53 -13.37
CA LEU A 306 -22.98 -4.96 -13.69
C LEU A 306 -24.36 -5.23 -14.28
N ALA A 307 -24.40 -6.01 -15.36
CA ALA A 307 -25.66 -6.49 -15.90
C ALA A 307 -26.37 -7.36 -14.85
N PRO A 308 -27.72 -7.41 -14.81
CA PRO A 308 -28.48 -8.18 -13.80
C PRO A 308 -28.04 -9.65 -13.68
N ASN A 309 -27.58 -10.21 -14.79
CA ASN A 309 -27.10 -11.59 -14.96
C ASN A 309 -25.74 -11.83 -14.30
N GLU A 310 -24.92 -10.79 -14.13
CA GLU A 310 -23.60 -10.86 -13.48
C GLU A 310 -23.67 -10.48 -12.00
N ALA A 311 -24.74 -9.78 -11.58
CA ALA A 311 -25.03 -9.51 -10.18
C ALA A 311 -25.50 -10.77 -9.43
N ALA A 312 -26.08 -11.75 -10.13
CA ALA A 312 -26.53 -13.02 -9.55
C ALA A 312 -25.36 -13.85 -8.97
N ASP A 313 -24.21 -13.86 -9.65
CA ASP A 313 -22.97 -14.48 -9.18
C ASP A 313 -22.42 -13.86 -7.87
N LEU A 314 -22.91 -12.68 -7.48
CA LEU A 314 -22.54 -11.99 -6.23
C LEU A 314 -23.39 -12.45 -5.03
N PHE A 315 -24.55 -13.07 -5.27
CA PHE A 315 -25.49 -13.55 -4.24
C PHE A 315 -25.39 -15.07 -3.99
N ASP A 316 -24.76 -15.82 -4.89
CA ASP A 316 -24.61 -17.29 -4.82
C ASP A 316 -23.23 -17.77 -4.31
N ALA A 317 -22.36 -16.86 -3.83
CA ALA A 317 -21.02 -17.15 -3.30
C ALA A 317 -20.86 -16.75 -1.82
#